data_AF-A0A3C1F1P1-F1
#
_entry.id   AF-A0A3C1F1P1-F1
#
_cell.length_a   1.000
_cell.length_b   1.000
_cell.length_c   1.000
_cell.angle_alpha   90.00
_cell.angle_beta   90.00
_cell.angle_gamma   90.00
#
_symmetry.space_group_name_H-M   'P 1'
#
loop_
_entity.id
_entity.type
_entity.pdbx_description
1 polymer ?
#
loop_
_entity_poly.entity_id
_entity_poly.type
_entity_poly.pdbx_seq_one_letter_code
_entity_poly.pdbx_strand_id
1 'polypeptide(L)'
;MGNGNPNDLLRNMLHNPIHATPTNITVSVARCAFFRPAANITVNTIRFFGVGATTGVYHVAIYRHSDLTRLTADLSPNTAAQTWDTAATSLGLALTAGTLYFIAVSVDTTGTTAGMHCLSATTGRIGVLPPSWPGNLDIDLATPIIDPVAFCQFAVSTGALPNPAATLALQAAWTGGMPAIFLDNA
;
A
#
# COMPACT_ATOMS: atom_id res chain seq x y z
N MET A 1 -2.77 4.68 14.77
CA MET A 1 -2.55 3.78 13.62
C MET A 1 -1.45 4.29 12.64
N GLY A 2 -0.69 5.34 12.97
CA GLY A 2 0.33 5.94 12.06
C GLY A 2 1.78 5.91 12.58
N ASN A 3 2.10 5.06 13.57
CA ASN A 3 3.44 4.95 14.17
C ASN A 3 4.32 3.86 13.53
N GLY A 4 3.83 3.15 12.51
CA GLY A 4 4.54 2.02 11.88
C GLY A 4 4.66 0.77 12.77
N ASN A 5 3.95 0.70 13.90
CA ASN A 5 4.03 -0.45 14.80
C ASN A 5 3.18 -1.62 14.28
N PRO A 6 3.78 -2.77 13.94
CA PRO A 6 3.03 -3.94 13.45
C PRO A 6 2.04 -4.51 14.47
N ASN A 7 2.21 -4.25 15.77
CA ASN A 7 1.28 -4.68 16.81
C ASN A 7 -0.09 -3.97 16.73
N ASP A 8 -0.12 -2.71 16.28
CA ASP A 8 -1.37 -1.96 16.11
C ASP A 8 -2.18 -2.53 14.94
N LEU A 9 -1.50 -3.10 13.93
CA LEU A 9 -2.13 -3.81 12.82
C LEU A 9 -2.63 -5.21 13.25
N LEU A 10 -1.83 -5.98 14.00
CA LEU A 10 -2.24 -7.27 14.56
C LEU A 10 -3.47 -7.14 15.48
N ARG A 11 -3.60 -6.02 16.22
CA ARG A 11 -4.81 -5.73 17.01
C ARG A 11 -6.04 -5.49 16.13
N ASN A 12 -5.89 -4.80 15.00
CA ASN A 12 -6.97 -4.65 14.02
C ASN A 12 -7.38 -6.01 13.40
N MET A 13 -6.40 -6.89 13.15
CA MET A 13 -6.64 -8.25 12.61
C MET A 13 -7.55 -9.09 13.51
N LEU A 14 -7.44 -8.96 14.83
CA LEU A 14 -8.21 -9.78 15.77
C LEU A 14 -9.67 -9.34 15.92
N HIS A 15 -10.00 -8.08 15.61
CA HIS A 15 -11.28 -7.48 16.02
C HIS A 15 -12.23 -7.16 14.85
N ASN A 16 -11.73 -6.93 13.62
CA ASN A 16 -12.60 -6.68 12.44
C ASN A 16 -11.88 -6.87 11.08
N PRO A 17 -11.44 -8.09 10.71
CA PRO A 17 -10.69 -8.29 9.47
C PRO A 17 -11.60 -8.21 8.23
N ILE A 18 -11.39 -7.20 7.38
CA ILE A 18 -11.89 -7.19 6.00
C ILE A 18 -10.66 -7.34 5.09
N HIS A 19 -10.71 -8.29 4.15
CA HIS A 19 -9.59 -8.57 3.24
C HIS A 19 -10.03 -8.51 1.78
N ALA A 20 -9.24 -7.82 0.96
CA ALA A 20 -9.46 -7.68 -0.46
C ALA A 20 -9.10 -8.98 -1.18
N THR A 21 -10.08 -9.59 -1.83
CA THR A 21 -9.81 -10.64 -2.81
C THR A 21 -9.32 -10.02 -4.12
N PRO A 22 -8.60 -10.76 -4.98
CA PRO A 22 -8.25 -10.28 -6.31
C PRO A 22 -9.46 -9.78 -7.11
N THR A 23 -10.62 -10.43 -6.97
CA THR A 23 -11.88 -9.96 -7.56
C THR A 23 -12.31 -8.58 -7.04
N ASN A 24 -12.08 -8.27 -5.76
CA ASN A 24 -12.39 -6.94 -5.20
C ASN A 24 -11.43 -5.85 -5.70
N ILE A 25 -10.16 -6.19 -5.93
CA ILE A 25 -9.14 -5.26 -6.44
C ILE A 25 -9.41 -4.93 -7.90
N THR A 26 -9.72 -5.96 -8.70
CA THR A 26 -9.85 -5.98 -10.17
C THR A 26 -8.52 -5.92 -10.92
N VAL A 27 -8.46 -6.57 -12.09
CA VAL A 27 -7.24 -6.65 -12.92
C VAL A 27 -6.89 -5.34 -13.64
N SER A 28 -7.77 -4.35 -13.57
CA SER A 28 -7.66 -3.06 -14.24
C SER A 28 -7.27 -1.92 -13.29
N VAL A 29 -7.09 -2.19 -12.00
CA VAL A 29 -6.84 -1.15 -10.99
C VAL A 29 -5.68 -1.53 -10.07
N ALA A 30 -4.75 -0.61 -9.88
CA ALA A 30 -3.82 -0.63 -8.75
C ALA A 30 -4.39 0.21 -7.60
N ARG A 31 -4.29 -0.33 -6.40
CA ARG A 31 -4.77 0.26 -5.15
C ARG A 31 -3.59 0.80 -4.37
N CYS A 32 -3.67 2.05 -3.94
CA CYS A 32 -2.51 2.76 -3.43
C CYS A 32 -2.72 3.30 -2.02
N ALA A 33 -1.66 3.20 -1.22
CA ALA A 33 -1.57 3.82 0.09
C ALA A 33 -0.42 4.83 0.11
N PHE A 34 -0.72 6.05 0.54
CA PHE A 34 0.29 7.10 0.69
C PHE A 34 1.06 6.95 1.99
N PHE A 35 2.34 7.34 1.94
CA PHE A 35 3.17 7.44 3.13
C PHE A 35 4.29 8.46 2.91
N ARG A 36 4.84 8.96 4.01
CA ARG A 36 5.97 9.90 4.03
C ARG A 36 6.87 9.54 5.20
N PRO A 37 8.14 9.20 4.94
CA PRO A 37 9.09 8.94 6.00
C PRO A 37 9.31 10.18 6.88
N ALA A 38 9.32 10.00 8.20
CA ALA A 38 9.70 11.04 9.15
C ALA A 38 11.23 11.26 9.21
N ALA A 39 12.00 10.28 8.74
CA ALA A 39 13.45 10.32 8.65
C ALA A 39 13.89 9.72 7.32
N ASN A 40 15.13 10.00 6.91
CA ASN A 40 15.74 9.29 5.79
C ASN A 40 15.86 7.82 6.18
N ILE A 41 15.32 6.93 5.34
CA ILE A 41 15.35 5.49 5.58
C ILE A 41 15.87 4.78 4.35
N THR A 42 16.52 3.65 4.58
CA THR A 42 16.80 2.66 3.53
C THR A 42 15.81 1.52 3.72
N VAL A 43 15.06 1.20 2.67
CA VAL A 43 14.15 0.07 2.61
C VAL A 43 14.87 -1.06 1.90
N ASN A 44 15.21 -2.12 2.64
CA ASN A 44 15.79 -3.34 2.09
C ASN A 44 14.72 -4.38 1.81
N THR A 45 13.67 -4.40 2.63
CA THR A 45 12.68 -5.46 2.62
C THR A 45 11.27 -4.88 2.59
N ILE A 46 10.42 -5.42 1.72
CA ILE A 46 8.98 -5.13 1.69
C ILE A 46 8.25 -6.39 2.18
N ARG A 47 7.56 -6.29 3.31
CA ARG A 47 6.83 -7.42 3.93
C ARG A 47 5.33 -7.18 3.94
N PHE A 48 4.59 -8.27 4.06
CA PHE A 48 3.16 -8.25 4.30
C PHE A 48 2.76 -9.48 5.12
N PHE A 49 1.61 -9.42 5.78
CA PHE A 49 1.05 -10.59 6.43
C PHE A 49 0.10 -11.29 5.46
N GLY A 50 0.39 -12.54 5.14
CA GLY A 50 -0.45 -13.38 4.29
C GLY A 50 -1.63 -13.94 5.07
N VAL A 51 -2.84 -13.81 4.52
CA VAL A 51 -4.10 -14.33 5.13
C VAL A 51 -4.64 -15.54 4.38
N GLY A 52 -4.17 -15.77 3.15
CA GLY A 52 -4.49 -16.90 2.31
C GLY A 52 -3.36 -17.18 1.32
N ALA A 53 -3.31 -18.39 0.77
CA ALA A 53 -2.26 -18.79 -0.17
C ALA A 53 -2.64 -18.42 -1.61
N THR A 54 -1.75 -17.70 -2.30
CA THR A 54 -1.87 -17.35 -3.73
C THR A 54 -0.49 -17.34 -4.38
N THR A 55 -0.41 -17.62 -5.68
CA THR A 55 0.86 -17.70 -6.42
C THR A 55 0.78 -16.88 -7.69
N GLY A 56 1.70 -15.94 -7.85
CA GLY A 56 1.79 -15.10 -9.05
C GLY A 56 0.57 -14.22 -9.32
N VAL A 57 -0.22 -13.88 -8.30
CA VAL A 57 -1.46 -13.10 -8.48
C VAL A 57 -1.25 -11.61 -8.25
N TYR A 58 -0.42 -11.26 -7.27
CA TYR A 58 -0.29 -9.90 -6.79
C TYR A 58 0.91 -9.21 -7.40
N HIS A 59 0.77 -7.92 -7.65
CA HIS A 59 1.82 -7.01 -8.09
C HIS A 59 2.00 -5.90 -7.05
N VAL A 60 3.24 -5.57 -6.71
CA VAL A 60 3.58 -4.55 -5.71
C VAL A 60 4.68 -3.65 -6.23
N ALA A 61 4.54 -2.33 -6.06
CA ALA A 61 5.64 -1.39 -6.30
C ALA A 61 5.52 -0.10 -5.50
N ILE A 62 6.66 0.54 -5.24
CA ILE A 62 6.73 1.87 -4.61
C ILE A 62 6.96 2.94 -5.67
N TYR A 63 6.33 4.09 -5.48
CA TYR A 63 6.40 5.23 -6.37
C TYR A 63 6.68 6.52 -5.61
N ARG A 64 7.29 7.49 -6.31
CA ARG A 64 7.39 8.87 -5.85
C ARG A 64 6.16 9.64 -6.33
N HIS A 65 5.51 10.40 -5.44
CA HIS A 65 4.29 11.12 -5.81
C HIS A 65 4.53 12.28 -6.78
N SER A 66 5.65 13.00 -6.66
CA SER A 66 5.91 14.25 -7.40
C SER A 66 5.98 14.08 -8.92
N ASP A 67 6.43 12.92 -9.39
CA ASP A 67 6.67 12.62 -10.81
C ASP A 67 6.08 11.26 -11.24
N LEU A 68 5.40 10.57 -10.32
CA LEU A 68 4.83 9.25 -10.52
C LEU A 68 5.85 8.17 -10.92
N THR A 69 7.14 8.40 -10.69
CA THR A 69 8.20 7.43 -11.06
C THR A 69 8.14 6.22 -10.15
N ARG A 70 8.20 5.02 -10.75
CA ARG A 70 8.34 3.77 -10.00
C ARG A 70 9.76 3.60 -9.48
N LEU A 71 9.90 3.39 -8.18
CA LEU A 71 11.17 3.29 -7.47
C LEU A 71 11.62 1.84 -7.25
N THR A 72 10.75 0.87 -7.51
CA THR A 72 11.05 -0.56 -7.46
C THR A 72 10.82 -1.20 -8.83
N ALA A 73 11.21 -2.47 -8.98
CA ALA A 73 10.65 -3.32 -10.03
C ALA A 73 9.14 -3.51 -9.85
N ASP A 74 8.48 -4.11 -10.86
CA ASP A 74 7.16 -4.72 -10.69
C ASP A 74 7.35 -6.02 -9.89
N LEU A 75 7.05 -6.01 -8.59
CA LEU A 75 7.29 -7.16 -7.72
C LEU A 75 6.08 -8.09 -7.77
N SER A 76 6.30 -9.39 -7.90
CA SER A 76 5.24 -10.40 -7.97
C SER A 76 5.28 -11.37 -6.79
N PRO A 77 4.89 -10.94 -5.58
CA PRO A 77 4.90 -11.81 -4.41
C PRO A 77 3.95 -13.00 -4.52
N ASN A 78 4.37 -14.12 -3.93
CA ASN A 78 3.47 -15.19 -3.52
C ASN A 78 3.01 -14.94 -2.09
N THR A 79 1.78 -15.34 -1.76
CA THR A 79 1.26 -15.27 -0.40
C THR A 79 1.09 -16.67 0.17
N ALA A 80 1.32 -16.82 1.46
CA ALA A 80 1.02 -18.01 2.25
C ALA A 80 0.02 -17.64 3.35
N ALA A 81 -0.75 -18.63 3.80
CA ALA A 81 -1.76 -18.37 4.83
C ALA A 81 -1.12 -18.23 6.21
N GLN A 82 -1.52 -17.18 6.94
CA GLN A 82 -1.20 -16.95 8.35
C GLN A 82 0.29 -16.82 8.65
N THR A 83 1.04 -16.16 7.77
CA THR A 83 2.48 -15.96 7.95
C THR A 83 2.94 -14.60 7.45
N TRP A 84 4.11 -14.17 7.93
CA TRP A 84 4.82 -13.04 7.36
C TRP A 84 5.53 -13.47 6.08
N ASP A 85 5.17 -12.82 4.98
CA ASP A 85 5.75 -13.02 3.66
C ASP A 85 6.48 -11.75 3.21
N THR A 86 7.22 -11.88 2.11
CA THR A 86 8.10 -10.84 1.59
C THR A 86 7.87 -10.64 0.10
N ALA A 87 7.65 -9.39 -0.32
CA ALA A 87 7.54 -9.02 -1.73
C ALA A 87 8.91 -8.75 -2.37
N ALA A 88 9.87 -8.28 -1.58
CA ALA A 88 11.24 -8.09 -2.01
C ALA A 88 12.19 -8.03 -0.80
N THR A 89 13.42 -8.45 -1.03
CA THR A 89 14.58 -8.28 -0.15
C THR A 89 15.70 -7.57 -0.90
N SER A 90 16.71 -7.08 -0.18
CA SER A 90 17.91 -6.46 -0.75
C SER A 90 17.61 -5.30 -1.72
N LEU A 91 16.52 -4.55 -1.50
CA LEU A 91 16.12 -3.45 -2.37
C LEU A 91 17.09 -2.27 -2.36
N GLY A 92 17.72 -1.98 -1.20
CA GLY A 92 18.58 -0.81 -1.05
C GLY A 92 17.89 0.52 -1.39
N LEU A 93 16.56 0.59 -1.28
CA LEU A 93 15.78 1.74 -1.72
C LEU A 93 15.87 2.87 -0.69
N ALA A 94 16.61 3.92 -1.03
CA ALA A 94 16.70 5.12 -0.21
C ALA A 94 15.45 6.00 -0.37
N LEU A 95 14.76 6.26 0.74
CA LEU A 95 13.61 7.16 0.81
C LEU A 95 13.96 8.37 1.67
N THR A 96 13.61 9.55 1.18
CA THR A 96 13.94 10.83 1.80
C THR A 96 12.85 11.24 2.79
N ALA A 97 13.27 11.74 3.94
CA ALA A 97 12.38 12.35 4.92
C ALA A 97 11.52 13.44 4.27
N GLY A 98 10.26 13.57 4.68
CA GLY A 98 9.42 14.66 4.19
C GLY A 98 8.88 14.47 2.76
N THR A 99 9.39 13.50 1.99
CA THR A 99 8.94 13.25 0.62
C THR A 99 7.71 12.33 0.61
N LEU A 100 6.68 12.70 -0.16
CA LEU A 100 5.48 11.88 -0.30
C LEU A 100 5.70 10.75 -1.32
N TYR A 101 5.46 9.53 -0.88
CA TYR A 101 5.52 8.31 -1.68
C TYR A 101 4.18 7.58 -1.62
N PHE A 102 3.98 6.63 -2.52
CA PHE A 102 2.88 5.69 -2.40
C PHE A 102 3.34 4.28 -2.77
N ILE A 103 2.73 3.29 -2.12
CA ILE A 103 2.85 1.89 -2.50
C ILE A 103 1.57 1.48 -3.22
N ALA A 104 1.72 0.79 -4.34
CA ALA A 104 0.62 0.30 -5.15
C ALA A 104 0.57 -1.22 -5.11
N VAL A 105 -0.65 -1.76 -5.01
CA VAL A 105 -0.94 -3.20 -5.12
C VAL A 105 -2.01 -3.42 -6.18
N SER A 106 -1.72 -4.26 -7.17
CA SER A 106 -2.64 -4.70 -8.23
C SER A 106 -2.66 -6.21 -8.31
N VAL A 107 -3.54 -6.75 -9.15
CA VAL A 107 -3.65 -8.19 -9.42
C VAL A 107 -3.74 -8.47 -10.92
N ASP A 108 -3.17 -9.57 -11.38
CA ASP A 108 -3.21 -9.96 -12.80
C ASP A 108 -4.45 -10.78 -13.17
N THR A 109 -5.05 -11.44 -12.18
CA THR A 109 -6.21 -12.32 -12.34
C THR A 109 -7.29 -12.08 -11.28
N THR A 110 -8.50 -12.56 -11.57
CA THR A 110 -9.60 -12.60 -10.61
C THR A 110 -9.50 -13.82 -9.71
N GLY A 111 -10.02 -13.73 -8.49
CA GLY A 111 -9.96 -14.81 -7.52
C GLY A 111 -10.68 -14.44 -6.24
N THR A 112 -11.15 -15.45 -5.51
CA THR A 112 -11.94 -15.28 -4.28
C THR A 112 -11.13 -15.48 -3.01
N THR A 113 -9.89 -15.96 -3.12
CA THR A 113 -8.98 -16.12 -1.98
C THR A 113 -8.22 -14.81 -1.78
N ALA A 114 -8.43 -14.16 -0.63
CA ALA A 114 -7.61 -13.02 -0.24
C ALA A 114 -6.20 -13.50 0.11
N GLY A 115 -5.18 -12.91 -0.51
CA GLY A 115 -3.78 -13.24 -0.25
C GLY A 115 -3.16 -12.41 0.86
N MET A 116 -3.35 -11.08 0.81
CA MET A 116 -2.71 -10.13 1.73
C MET A 116 -3.68 -9.57 2.76
N HIS A 117 -3.16 -9.35 3.98
CA HIS A 117 -3.85 -8.59 5.00
C HIS A 117 -4.15 -7.17 4.51
N CYS A 118 -5.25 -6.60 4.99
CA CYS A 118 -5.77 -5.32 4.54
C CYS A 118 -6.21 -4.41 5.69
N LEU A 119 -5.98 -3.11 5.53
CA LEU A 119 -6.52 -2.05 6.38
C LEU A 119 -7.93 -1.67 5.92
N SER A 120 -8.93 -1.84 6.79
CA SER A 120 -10.34 -1.62 6.47
C SER A 120 -10.79 -0.17 6.71
N ALA A 121 -11.63 0.34 5.80
CA ALA A 121 -12.58 1.41 6.07
C ALA A 121 -13.81 1.20 5.17
N THR A 122 -14.95 0.83 5.76
CA THR A 122 -16.20 0.53 5.02
C THR A 122 -16.88 1.78 4.46
N THR A 123 -16.69 2.96 5.07
CA THR A 123 -17.26 4.27 4.67
C THR A 123 -16.47 5.42 5.29
N GLY A 124 -16.54 6.65 4.73
CA GLY A 124 -16.01 7.88 5.37
C GLY A 124 -14.54 8.21 5.11
N ARG A 125 -13.94 7.68 4.03
CA ARG A 125 -12.53 7.90 3.69
C ARG A 125 -12.28 9.30 3.14
N ILE A 126 -11.11 9.85 3.44
CA ILE A 126 -10.59 11.06 2.80
C ILE A 126 -10.23 10.70 1.36
N GLY A 127 -11.10 11.07 0.42
CA GLY A 127 -10.89 10.82 -1.01
C GLY A 127 -9.75 11.66 -1.58
N VAL A 128 -9.65 12.91 -1.17
CA VAL A 128 -8.57 13.83 -1.53
C VAL A 128 -7.79 14.16 -0.28
N LEU A 129 -6.51 13.77 -0.22
CA LEU A 129 -5.60 14.28 0.82
C LEU A 129 -5.67 15.81 0.78
N PRO A 130 -6.03 16.48 1.89
CA PRO A 130 -5.90 17.91 1.98
C PRO A 130 -4.48 18.30 1.57
N PRO A 131 -4.30 19.23 0.62
CA PRO A 131 -2.97 19.68 0.21
C PRO A 131 -2.21 20.30 1.39
N SER A 132 -2.95 20.80 2.38
CA SER A 132 -2.44 21.24 3.67
C SER A 132 -3.42 20.80 4.76
N TRP A 133 -2.92 20.37 5.92
CA TRP A 133 -3.77 20.15 7.10
C TRP A 133 -3.52 21.24 8.15
N PRO A 134 -4.50 21.57 9.00
CA PRO A 134 -4.34 22.65 9.98
C PRO A 134 -3.22 22.35 11.00
N GLY A 135 -2.25 23.27 11.14
CA GLY A 135 -1.23 23.21 12.18
C GLY A 135 -0.29 22.01 12.06
N ASN A 136 0.10 21.37 13.17
CA ASN A 136 1.03 20.22 13.21
C ASN A 136 0.50 18.94 12.52
N LEU A 137 -0.69 18.99 11.92
CA LEU A 137 -1.23 17.91 11.11
C LEU A 137 -0.79 18.03 9.65
N ASP A 138 -0.18 19.17 9.26
CA ASP A 138 0.14 19.48 7.87
C ASP A 138 1.01 18.39 7.24
N ILE A 139 0.56 17.95 6.07
CA ILE A 139 1.30 17.06 5.20
C ILE A 139 2.62 17.75 4.79
N ASP A 140 2.68 19.08 4.75
CA ASP A 140 3.89 19.81 4.35
C ASP A 140 4.80 20.26 5.52
N LEU A 141 4.45 19.93 6.77
CA LEU A 141 5.31 20.19 7.94
C LEU A 141 6.28 19.03 8.22
N ALA A 142 7.41 19.36 8.86
CA ALA A 142 8.55 18.46 9.13
C ALA A 142 8.21 17.18 9.92
N THR A 143 7.02 17.09 10.51
CA THR A 143 6.50 15.91 11.21
C THR A 143 5.01 15.73 10.89
N PRO A 144 4.65 15.02 9.81
CA PRO A 144 3.26 14.76 9.48
C PRO A 144 2.72 13.61 10.33
N ILE A 145 1.53 13.80 10.92
CA ILE A 145 0.67 12.69 11.34
C ILE A 145 -0.08 12.23 10.09
N ILE A 146 0.44 11.19 9.43
CA ILE A 146 -0.25 10.61 8.28
C ILE A 146 -1.46 9.84 8.78
N ASP A 147 -2.64 10.21 8.28
CA ASP A 147 -3.82 9.36 8.36
C ASP A 147 -3.54 8.09 7.52
N PRO A 148 -3.45 6.90 8.13
CA PRO A 148 -3.23 5.63 7.42
C PRO A 148 -4.37 5.23 6.47
N VAL A 149 -5.35 6.12 6.27
CA VAL A 149 -6.53 5.94 5.40
C VAL A 149 -6.47 6.83 4.15
N ALA A 150 -5.32 7.47 3.86
CA ALA A 150 -5.12 8.24 2.64
C ALA A 150 -4.87 7.33 1.42
N PHE A 151 -5.93 7.10 0.65
CA PHE A 151 -5.95 6.09 -0.40
C PHE A 151 -6.26 6.68 -1.77
N CYS A 152 -5.55 6.20 -2.79
CA CYS A 152 -5.88 6.46 -4.19
C CYS A 152 -5.83 5.19 -5.01
N GLN A 153 -6.06 5.32 -6.30
CA GLN A 153 -5.94 4.23 -7.26
C GLN A 153 -5.46 4.76 -8.61
N PHE A 154 -4.97 3.89 -9.47
CA PHE A 154 -4.76 4.22 -10.88
C PHE A 154 -5.03 3.01 -11.78
N ALA A 155 -5.26 3.27 -13.06
CA ALA A 155 -5.56 2.23 -14.03
C ALA A 155 -4.29 1.41 -14.36
N VAL A 156 -4.45 0.09 -14.43
CA VAL A 156 -3.41 -0.85 -14.89
C VAL A 156 -3.95 -1.73 -16.00
N SER A 157 -3.04 -2.35 -16.75
CA SER A 157 -3.38 -3.35 -17.77
C SER A 157 -3.00 -4.74 -17.27
N THR A 158 -4.00 -5.56 -16.93
CA THR A 158 -3.78 -6.95 -16.44
C THR A 158 -2.78 -7.01 -15.29
N GLY A 159 -2.99 -6.19 -14.26
CA GLY A 159 -2.15 -6.16 -13.06
C GLY A 159 -0.80 -5.47 -13.20
N ALA A 160 -0.27 -5.31 -14.42
CA ALA A 160 1.05 -4.73 -14.64
C ALA A 160 1.13 -3.30 -14.13
N LEU A 161 2.11 -3.06 -13.27
CA LEU A 161 2.38 -1.75 -12.69
C LEU A 161 3.20 -0.93 -13.72
N PRO A 162 2.71 0.20 -14.24
CA PRO A 162 3.44 0.99 -15.24
C PRO A 162 4.52 1.86 -14.59
N ASN A 163 5.51 2.28 -15.38
CA ASN A 163 6.49 3.28 -14.97
C ASN A 163 6.62 4.37 -16.05
N PRO A 164 6.20 5.62 -15.81
CA PRO A 164 5.58 6.10 -14.57
C PRO A 164 4.18 5.51 -14.31
N ALA A 165 3.64 5.72 -13.10
CA ALA A 165 2.25 5.38 -12.81
C ALA A 165 1.29 6.16 -13.71
N ALA A 166 0.12 5.58 -14.00
CA ALA A 166 -0.96 6.32 -14.63
C ALA A 166 -1.48 7.42 -13.67
N THR A 167 -2.29 8.35 -14.20
CA THR A 167 -2.88 9.43 -13.41
C THR A 167 -3.64 8.86 -12.21
N LEU A 168 -3.27 9.34 -11.01
CA LEU A 168 -3.93 8.96 -9.77
C LEU A 168 -5.36 9.47 -9.77
N ALA A 169 -6.28 8.61 -9.36
CA ALA A 169 -7.69 8.90 -9.21
C ALA A 169 -8.14 8.61 -7.77
N LEU A 170 -9.24 9.23 -7.38
CA LEU A 170 -9.98 8.88 -6.19
C LEU A 170 -10.29 7.38 -6.19
N GLN A 171 -10.20 6.73 -5.03
CA GLN A 171 -10.66 5.35 -4.95
C GLN A 171 -12.15 5.28 -5.28
N ALA A 172 -12.54 4.36 -6.16
CA ALA A 172 -13.95 4.01 -6.29
C ALA A 172 -14.45 3.36 -4.99
N ALA A 173 -15.77 3.37 -4.75
CA ALA A 173 -16.35 2.60 -3.65
C ALA A 173 -15.95 1.13 -3.82
N TRP A 174 -15.24 0.58 -2.83
CA TRP A 174 -14.69 -0.76 -2.95
C TRP A 174 -14.68 -1.45 -1.58
N THR A 175 -14.98 -2.74 -1.60
CA THR A 175 -15.10 -3.60 -0.42
C THR A 175 -13.85 -4.47 -0.33
N GLY A 176 -13.20 -4.55 0.84
CA GLY A 176 -12.01 -5.40 0.99
C GLY A 176 -10.90 -4.79 1.85
N GLY A 177 -10.79 -3.46 1.90
CA GLY A 177 -9.71 -2.79 2.67
C GLY A 177 -8.35 -2.85 1.98
N MET A 178 -7.50 -1.83 2.10
CA MET A 178 -6.27 -1.72 1.30
C MET A 178 -5.19 -2.70 1.77
N PRO A 179 -4.50 -3.42 0.87
CA PRO A 179 -3.39 -4.28 1.25
C PRO A 179 -2.36 -3.55 2.13
N ALA A 180 -2.06 -4.14 3.28
CA ALA A 180 -1.17 -3.57 4.27
C ALA A 180 0.26 -4.07 4.01
N ILE A 181 1.16 -3.13 3.70
CA ILE A 181 2.55 -3.41 3.39
C ILE A 181 3.46 -2.74 4.43
N PHE A 182 4.56 -3.42 4.75
CA PHE A 182 5.55 -3.01 5.74
C PHE A 182 6.89 -2.81 5.07
N LEU A 183 7.52 -1.68 5.37
CA LEU A 183 8.85 -1.34 4.87
C LEU A 183 9.85 -1.57 6.00
N ASP A 184 10.87 -2.37 5.73
CA ASP A 184 11.85 -2.80 6.71
C ASP A 184 13.28 -2.62 6.16
N ASN A 185 14.22 -2.43 7.08
CA ASN A 185 15.65 -2.30 6.80
C ASN A 185 16.44 -3.58 7.17
N ALA A 186 15.78 -4.59 7.76
CA ALA A 186 16.37 -5.89 8.07
C ALA A 186 16.84 -6.66 6.83
#